data_AF-A0A7Z7LZD2-F1
#
_entry.id   AF-A0A7Z7LZD2-F1
#
_cell.length_a   1.000
_cell.length_b   1.000
_cell.length_c   1.000
_cell.angle_alpha   90.00
_cell.angle_beta   90.00
_cell.angle_gamma   90.00
#
_symmetry.space_group_name_H-M   'P 1'
#
loop_
_entity.id
_entity.type
_entity.pdbx_description
1 polymer ?
#
loop_
_entity_poly.entity_id
_entity_poly.type
_entity_poly.pdbx_seq_one_letter_code
_entity_poly.pdbx_strand_id
1 'polypeptide(L)'
;MIYTIPTKKGLGIEIWGTRDDLEYLYDIVSKFLNNPTLSQVKGYEDKNNLISSFSFEIRKASYGSRLTRSHSHYTFEQIPYCGFQVSWVHLLFSIAALKYNMKITESNKADIAMFLHLEYWIERAMKSYDTVGAANLLPYLDDAINVGNEYLYLYPDRP
;
A
#
# COMPACT_ATOMS: atom_id res chain seq x y z
N MET A 1 -6.06 -13.11 -6.71
CA MET A 1 -6.66 -12.19 -5.74
C MET A 1 -5.60 -11.66 -4.77
N ILE A 2 -5.55 -10.34 -4.59
CA ILE A 2 -4.74 -9.70 -3.54
C ILE A 2 -5.39 -9.90 -2.18
N TYR A 3 -4.58 -10.20 -1.16
CA TYR A 3 -5.03 -10.24 0.23
C TYR A 3 -3.90 -9.81 1.18
N THR A 4 -4.24 -9.58 2.43
CA THR A 4 -3.27 -9.23 3.47
C THR A 4 -3.41 -10.11 4.70
N ILE A 5 -2.33 -10.20 5.46
CA ILE A 5 -2.31 -10.79 6.82
C ILE A 5 -1.42 -9.92 7.71
N PRO A 6 -1.64 -9.90 9.04
CA PRO A 6 -0.72 -9.24 9.94
C PRO A 6 0.62 -9.98 10.01
N THR A 7 1.71 -9.22 10.16
CA THR A 7 3.03 -9.80 10.47
C THR A 7 3.00 -10.47 11.85
N LYS A 8 3.86 -11.47 12.06
CA LYS A 8 3.92 -12.24 13.33
C LYS A 8 4.07 -11.37 14.60
N LYS A 9 4.75 -10.21 14.49
CA LYS A 9 4.99 -9.28 15.60
C LYS A 9 4.05 -8.07 15.59
N GLY A 10 3.09 -8.00 14.67
CA GLY A 10 2.11 -6.90 14.62
C GLY A 10 2.64 -5.54 14.19
N LEU A 11 3.89 -5.43 13.75
CA LEU A 11 4.51 -4.15 13.36
C LEU A 11 4.05 -3.65 11.98
N GLY A 12 3.29 -4.48 11.27
CA GLY A 12 2.81 -4.22 9.92
C GLY A 12 2.05 -5.40 9.37
N ILE A 13 1.91 -5.42 8.05
CA ILE A 13 1.23 -6.46 7.29
C ILE A 13 2.14 -7.11 6.27
N GLU A 14 1.69 -8.26 5.81
CA GLU A 14 2.13 -8.86 4.58
C GLU A 14 1.03 -8.68 3.52
N ILE A 15 1.40 -8.23 2.33
CA ILE A 15 0.52 -8.14 1.16
C ILE A 15 0.89 -9.28 0.23
N TRP A 16 -0.11 -10.03 -0.22
CA TRP A 16 0.04 -11.25 -0.99
C TRP A 16 -0.86 -11.25 -2.23
N GLY A 17 -0.41 -11.91 -3.29
CA GLY A 17 -1.16 -12.17 -4.51
C GLY A 17 -0.43 -13.17 -5.40
N THR A 18 -1.05 -13.59 -6.50
CA THR A 18 -0.28 -14.22 -7.59
C THR A 18 0.67 -13.20 -8.21
N ARG A 19 1.55 -13.63 -9.12
CA ARG A 19 2.37 -12.69 -9.89
C ARG A 19 1.51 -11.65 -10.60
N ASP A 20 0.52 -12.12 -11.36
CA ASP A 20 -0.37 -11.26 -12.16
C ASP A 20 -1.15 -10.28 -11.29
N ASP A 21 -1.59 -10.69 -10.10
CA ASP A 21 -2.26 -9.80 -9.14
C ASP A 21 -1.34 -8.64 -8.71
N LEU A 22 -0.07 -8.94 -8.40
CA LEU A 22 0.88 -7.93 -7.93
C LEU A 22 1.39 -7.04 -9.07
N GLU A 23 1.53 -7.57 -10.28
CA GLU A 23 1.81 -6.75 -11.47
C GLU A 23 0.65 -5.79 -11.75
N TYR A 24 -0.58 -6.27 -11.65
CA TYR A 24 -1.76 -5.43 -11.80
C TYR A 24 -1.87 -4.34 -10.73
N LEU A 25 -1.56 -4.67 -9.47
CA LEU A 25 -1.47 -3.67 -8.40
C LEU A 25 -0.38 -2.64 -8.68
N TYR A 26 0.80 -3.09 -9.11
CA TYR A 26 1.90 -2.20 -9.45
C TYR A 26 1.51 -1.23 -10.58
N ASP A 27 0.84 -1.71 -11.62
CA ASP A 27 0.38 -0.88 -12.74
C ASP A 27 -0.61 0.19 -12.27
N ILE A 28 -1.57 -0.17 -11.41
CA ILE A 28 -2.53 0.79 -10.84
C ILE A 28 -1.81 1.82 -9.96
N VAL A 29 -0.97 1.38 -9.01
CA VAL A 29 -0.22 2.28 -8.12
C VAL A 29 0.68 3.22 -8.92
N SER A 30 1.27 2.73 -10.01
CA SER A 30 2.20 3.50 -10.84
C SER A 30 1.54 4.64 -11.62
N LYS A 31 0.22 4.58 -11.88
CA LYS A 31 -0.52 5.72 -12.47
C LYS A 31 -0.53 6.94 -11.57
N PHE A 32 -0.41 6.73 -10.26
CA PHE A 32 -0.45 7.78 -9.25
C PHE A 32 0.94 8.20 -8.79
N LEU A 33 2.00 7.71 -9.45
CA LEU A 33 3.38 8.15 -9.26
C LEU A 33 3.71 9.34 -10.18
N ASN A 34 4.61 10.20 -9.72
CA ASN A 34 5.29 11.19 -10.57
C ASN A 34 4.36 12.11 -11.39
N ASN A 35 3.17 12.48 -10.90
CA ASN A 35 2.28 13.35 -11.65
C ASN A 35 2.90 14.75 -11.81
N PRO A 36 3.29 15.20 -13.03
CA PRO A 36 4.02 16.46 -13.21
C PRO A 36 3.22 17.68 -12.76
N THR A 37 1.88 17.59 -12.75
CA THR A 37 1.00 18.67 -12.27
C THR A 37 1.19 18.95 -10.78
N LEU A 38 1.76 18.00 -10.03
CA LEU A 38 2.03 18.11 -8.60
C LEU A 38 3.45 18.55 -8.26
N SER A 39 4.34 18.68 -9.24
CA SER A 39 5.74 19.04 -9.03
C SER A 39 5.94 20.39 -8.30
N GLN A 40 4.94 21.27 -8.35
CA GLN A 40 4.94 22.58 -7.69
C GLN A 40 4.37 22.55 -6.26
N VAL A 41 3.84 21.40 -5.80
CA VAL A 41 3.27 21.26 -4.46
C VAL A 41 4.39 20.98 -3.45
N LYS A 42 4.47 21.77 -2.38
CA LYS A 42 5.46 21.53 -1.32
C LYS A 42 5.27 20.17 -0.64
N GLY A 43 6.38 19.49 -0.33
CA GLY A 43 6.38 18.11 0.17
C GLY A 43 6.04 17.06 -0.89
N TYR A 44 6.00 17.43 -2.17
CA TYR A 44 5.77 16.49 -3.28
C TYR A 44 6.85 15.41 -3.36
N GLU A 45 8.13 15.78 -3.22
CA GLU A 45 9.24 14.83 -3.33
C GLU A 45 9.16 13.73 -2.27
N ASP A 46 8.90 14.09 -1.01
CA ASP A 46 8.73 13.11 0.07
C ASP A 46 7.55 12.17 -0.15
N LYS A 47 6.40 12.70 -0.57
CA LYS A 47 5.21 11.91 -0.90
C LYS A 47 5.49 10.97 -2.08
N ASN A 48 6.21 11.46 -3.08
CA ASN A 48 6.58 10.67 -4.25
C ASN A 48 7.60 9.58 -3.88
N ASN A 49 8.55 9.86 -2.99
CA ASN A 49 9.49 8.88 -2.45
C ASN A 49 8.78 7.79 -1.66
N LEU A 50 7.77 8.16 -0.86
CA LEU A 50 6.94 7.24 -0.10
C LEU A 50 6.18 6.28 -1.02
N ILE A 51 5.45 6.81 -2.01
CA ILE A 51 4.72 5.97 -2.98
C ILE A 51 5.71 5.14 -3.81
N SER A 52 6.86 5.71 -4.20
CA SER A 52 7.88 5.00 -4.97
C SER A 52 8.47 3.82 -4.19
N SER A 53 8.73 3.99 -2.90
CA SER A 53 9.19 2.92 -2.00
C SER A 53 8.16 1.80 -1.90
N PHE A 54 6.88 2.15 -1.74
CA PHE A 54 5.79 1.17 -1.70
C PHE A 54 5.63 0.42 -3.02
N SER A 55 5.63 1.15 -4.15
CA SER A 55 5.55 0.59 -5.50
C SER A 55 6.73 -0.34 -5.81
N PHE A 56 7.93 0.02 -5.36
CA PHE A 56 9.13 -0.81 -5.51
C PHE A 56 8.99 -2.16 -4.81
N GLU A 57 8.42 -2.20 -3.60
CA GLU A 57 8.17 -3.45 -2.87
C GLU A 57 7.17 -4.35 -3.61
N ILE A 58 6.09 -3.77 -4.16
CA ILE A 58 5.11 -4.52 -4.99
C ILE A 58 5.81 -5.17 -6.19
N ARG A 59 6.60 -4.39 -6.94
CA ARG A 59 7.33 -4.89 -8.11
C ARG A 59 8.35 -5.96 -7.76
N LYS A 60 9.11 -5.78 -6.68
CA LYS A 60 10.09 -6.79 -6.24
C LYS A 60 9.38 -8.07 -5.77
N ALA A 61 8.20 -7.95 -5.18
CA ALA A 61 7.39 -9.10 -4.81
C ALA A 61 6.86 -9.86 -6.03
N SER A 62 6.33 -9.19 -7.07
CA SER A 62 5.80 -9.88 -8.26
C SER A 62 6.86 -10.74 -8.99
N TYR A 63 8.12 -10.32 -8.93
CA TYR A 63 9.26 -11.10 -9.43
C TYR A 63 9.72 -12.23 -8.50
N GLY A 64 9.03 -12.49 -7.39
CA GLY A 64 9.39 -13.48 -6.39
C GLY A 64 10.66 -13.13 -5.60
N SER A 65 11.13 -11.88 -5.63
CA SER A 65 12.34 -11.43 -4.92
C SER A 65 12.10 -11.00 -3.46
N ARG A 66 10.93 -11.37 -2.91
CA ARG A 66 10.48 -11.06 -1.54
C ARG A 66 9.98 -12.35 -0.88
N LEU A 67 8.74 -12.36 -0.39
CA LEU A 67 8.12 -13.54 0.17
C LEU A 67 7.51 -14.38 -0.95
N THR A 68 7.57 -15.71 -0.82
CA THR A 68 6.95 -16.66 -1.73
C THR A 68 6.27 -17.79 -0.96
N ARG A 69 5.18 -18.33 -1.51
CA ARG A 69 4.48 -19.52 -1.02
C ARG A 69 3.95 -20.33 -2.19
N SER A 70 3.84 -21.65 -2.03
CA SER A 70 3.24 -22.51 -3.06
C SER A 70 1.71 -22.54 -3.02
N HIS A 71 1.09 -21.90 -2.03
CA HIS A 71 -0.35 -21.79 -1.86
C HIS A 71 -0.69 -20.55 -1.01
N SER A 72 -1.96 -20.14 -1.03
CA SER A 72 -2.42 -18.98 -0.25
C SER A 72 -2.54 -19.28 1.25
N HIS A 73 -2.72 -18.25 2.08
CA HIS A 73 -3.01 -18.43 3.50
C HIS A 73 -4.43 -18.95 3.78
N TYR A 74 -5.31 -18.95 2.77
CA TYR A 74 -6.72 -19.30 2.90
C TYR A 74 -7.10 -20.60 2.20
N THR A 75 -6.27 -21.08 1.27
CA THR A 75 -6.52 -22.28 0.46
C THR A 75 -5.25 -23.12 0.36
N PHE A 76 -5.43 -24.43 0.23
CA PHE A 76 -4.34 -25.41 0.06
C PHE A 76 -4.05 -25.73 -1.41
N GLU A 77 -4.72 -25.05 -2.35
CA GLU A 77 -4.46 -25.19 -3.78
C GLU A 77 -3.04 -24.77 -4.12
N GLN A 78 -2.32 -25.60 -4.88
CA GLN A 78 -0.92 -25.39 -5.25
C GLN A 78 -0.82 -24.33 -6.36
N ILE A 79 -0.99 -23.08 -5.98
CA ILE A 79 -0.86 -21.90 -6.83
C ILE A 79 0.27 -21.04 -6.23
N PRO A 80 1.30 -20.68 -7.00
CA PRO A 80 2.37 -19.81 -6.51
C PRO A 80 1.85 -18.42 -6.12
N TYR A 81 2.09 -18.04 -4.87
CA TYR A 81 1.83 -16.71 -4.33
C TYR A 81 3.14 -16.01 -4.02
N CYS A 82 3.15 -14.70 -4.27
CA CYS A 82 4.23 -13.80 -3.91
C CYS A 82 3.71 -12.76 -2.91
N GLY A 83 4.60 -12.17 -2.12
CA GLY A 83 4.23 -11.13 -1.18
C GLY A 83 5.40 -10.34 -0.63
N PHE A 84 5.10 -9.31 0.15
CA PHE A 84 6.09 -8.47 0.82
C PHE A 84 5.53 -7.97 2.16
N GLN A 85 6.44 -7.55 3.06
CA GLN A 85 6.07 -6.96 4.34
C GLN A 85 6.15 -5.45 4.27
N VAL A 86 5.22 -4.76 4.93
CA VAL A 86 5.21 -3.30 5.05
C VAL A 86 4.74 -2.90 6.44
N SER A 87 5.40 -1.94 7.08
CA SER A 87 5.00 -1.45 8.40
C SER A 87 3.67 -0.70 8.33
N TRP A 88 2.92 -0.69 9.45
CA TRP A 88 1.65 0.04 9.50
C TRP A 88 1.82 1.51 9.17
N VAL A 89 2.88 2.13 9.69
CA VAL A 89 3.21 3.54 9.43
C VAL A 89 3.43 3.75 7.93
N HIS A 90 4.35 3.00 7.31
CA HIS A 90 4.65 3.18 5.89
C HIS A 90 3.42 2.93 5.00
N LEU A 91 2.62 1.92 5.35
CA LEU A 91 1.38 1.61 4.64
C LEU A 91 0.36 2.74 4.74
N LEU A 92 0.03 3.21 5.95
CA LEU A 92 -0.98 4.24 6.19
C LEU A 92 -0.65 5.53 5.44
N PHE A 93 0.60 5.99 5.54
CA PHE A 93 1.05 7.18 4.82
C PHE A 93 1.02 6.95 3.30
N SER A 94 1.41 5.75 2.82
CA SER A 94 1.41 5.44 1.38
C SER A 94 -0.01 5.43 0.80
N ILE A 95 -0.98 4.81 1.49
CA ILE A 95 -2.39 4.80 1.09
C ILE A 95 -2.96 6.22 1.10
N ALA A 96 -2.67 7.02 2.13
CA ALA A 96 -3.13 8.40 2.17
C ALA A 96 -2.56 9.25 1.02
N ALA A 97 -1.27 9.11 0.72
CA ALA A 97 -0.62 9.80 -0.40
C ALA A 97 -1.20 9.36 -1.76
N LEU A 98 -1.45 8.06 -1.94
CA LEU A 98 -2.10 7.54 -3.14
C LEU A 98 -3.52 8.08 -3.32
N LYS A 99 -4.35 8.05 -2.27
CA LYS A 99 -5.71 8.60 -2.29
C LYS A 99 -5.72 10.09 -2.63
N TYR A 100 -4.76 10.84 -2.11
CA TYR A 100 -4.59 12.24 -2.47
C TYR A 100 -4.30 12.41 -3.97
N ASN A 101 -3.37 11.62 -4.51
CA ASN A 101 -3.03 11.65 -5.95
C ASN A 101 -4.19 11.18 -6.84
N MET A 102 -5.06 10.27 -6.37
CA MET A 102 -6.29 9.88 -7.07
C MET A 102 -7.31 11.01 -7.19
N LYS A 103 -7.36 11.97 -6.24
CA LYS A 103 -8.30 13.10 -6.30
C LYS A 103 -8.02 14.09 -7.44
N ILE A 104 -6.82 14.02 -8.01
CA ILE A 104 -6.28 14.99 -8.99
C ILE A 104 -5.77 14.33 -10.27
N THR A 105 -5.69 13.01 -10.29
CA THR A 105 -5.34 12.20 -11.45
C THR A 105 -6.59 11.47 -11.90
N GLU A 106 -6.87 11.45 -13.20
CA GLU A 106 -8.03 10.73 -13.73
C GLU A 106 -7.97 9.26 -13.29
N SER A 107 -9.01 8.83 -12.59
CA SER A 107 -9.14 7.47 -12.06
C SER A 107 -10.34 6.79 -12.70
N ASN A 108 -10.18 5.53 -13.09
CA ASN A 108 -11.28 4.74 -13.65
C ASN A 108 -11.87 3.78 -12.61
N LYS A 109 -12.93 3.06 -12.99
CA LYS A 109 -13.62 2.11 -12.09
C LYS A 109 -12.72 1.01 -11.56
N ALA A 110 -11.75 0.55 -12.36
CA ALA A 110 -10.84 -0.51 -11.97
C ALA A 110 -9.82 -0.01 -10.93
N ASP A 111 -9.34 1.24 -11.08
CA ASP A 111 -8.48 1.88 -10.10
C ASP A 111 -9.20 1.98 -8.74
N ILE A 112 -10.42 2.54 -8.74
CA ILE A 112 -11.24 2.68 -7.53
C ILE A 112 -11.52 1.31 -6.87
N ALA A 113 -11.88 0.30 -7.67
CA ALA A 113 -12.16 -1.04 -7.16
C ALA A 113 -10.93 -1.68 -6.50
N MET A 114 -9.73 -1.48 -7.06
CA MET A 114 -8.50 -2.00 -6.48
C MET A 114 -8.18 -1.36 -5.13
N PHE A 115 -8.34 -0.04 -5.02
CA PHE A 115 -8.10 0.66 -3.75
C PHE A 115 -9.09 0.23 -2.66
N LEU A 116 -10.39 0.13 -2.99
CA LEU A 116 -11.40 -0.38 -2.05
C LEU A 116 -11.11 -1.82 -1.61
N HIS A 117 -10.68 -2.67 -2.54
CA HIS A 117 -10.28 -4.05 -2.24
C HIS A 117 -9.08 -4.09 -1.29
N LEU A 118 -8.07 -3.25 -1.54
CA LEU A 118 -6.89 -3.16 -0.68
C LEU A 118 -7.25 -2.64 0.71
N GLU A 119 -8.05 -1.56 0.81
CA GLU A 119 -8.55 -1.02 2.08
C GLU A 119 -9.27 -2.09 2.90
N TYR A 120 -10.24 -2.80 2.29
CA TYR A 120 -10.95 -3.90 2.94
C TYR A 120 -10.01 -4.93 3.56
N TRP A 121 -9.00 -5.37 2.81
CA TRP A 121 -8.04 -6.36 3.32
C TRP A 121 -7.15 -5.79 4.43
N ILE A 122 -6.66 -4.55 4.28
CA ILE A 122 -5.88 -3.87 5.32
C ILE A 122 -6.68 -3.79 6.62
N GLU A 123 -7.94 -3.34 6.57
CA GLU A 123 -8.81 -3.25 7.74
C GLU A 123 -9.00 -4.63 8.39
N ARG A 124 -9.24 -5.65 7.57
CA ARG A 124 -9.41 -7.03 8.04
C ARG A 124 -8.15 -7.52 8.76
N ALA A 125 -6.96 -7.21 8.24
CA ALA A 125 -5.69 -7.57 8.86
C ALA A 125 -5.41 -6.79 10.16
N MET A 126 -5.80 -5.52 10.24
CA MET A 126 -5.72 -4.75 11.48
C MET A 126 -6.62 -5.37 12.55
N LYS A 127 -7.90 -5.57 12.22
CA LYS A 127 -8.93 -6.11 13.13
C LYS A 127 -8.62 -7.54 13.58
N SER A 128 -7.99 -8.36 12.73
CA SER A 128 -7.62 -9.73 13.10
C SER A 128 -6.42 -9.83 14.03
N TYR A 129 -5.55 -8.81 14.05
CA TYR A 129 -4.40 -8.76 14.95
C TYR A 129 -4.75 -8.15 16.31
N ASP A 130 -5.32 -6.95 16.32
CA ASP A 130 -5.70 -6.23 17.53
C ASP A 130 -6.89 -5.31 17.22
N THR A 131 -8.07 -5.68 17.72
CA THR A 131 -9.30 -4.91 17.51
C THR A 131 -9.26 -3.51 18.15
N VAL A 132 -8.56 -3.34 19.28
CA VAL A 132 -8.45 -2.06 19.97
C VAL A 132 -7.46 -1.15 19.25
N GLY A 133 -6.27 -1.68 18.92
CA GLY A 133 -5.30 -0.99 18.07
C GLY A 133 -5.89 -0.62 16.71
N ALA A 134 -6.66 -1.51 16.08
CA ALA A 134 -7.36 -1.24 14.83
C ALA A 134 -8.33 -0.07 14.96
N ALA A 135 -9.16 -0.01 16.00
CA ALA A 135 -10.09 1.11 16.20
C ALA A 135 -9.37 2.47 16.26
N ASN A 136 -8.15 2.50 16.78
CA ASN A 136 -7.32 3.72 16.81
C ASN A 136 -6.64 4.01 15.46
N LEU A 137 -6.36 3.00 14.64
CA LEU A 137 -5.64 3.16 13.36
C LEU A 137 -6.57 3.40 12.15
N LEU A 138 -7.80 2.87 12.18
CA LEU A 138 -8.76 2.97 11.08
C LEU A 138 -9.03 4.42 10.61
N PRO A 139 -9.17 5.42 11.49
CA PRO A 139 -9.38 6.80 11.04
C PRO A 139 -8.28 7.32 10.11
N TYR A 140 -7.05 6.81 10.22
CA TYR A 140 -5.93 7.21 9.36
C TYR A 140 -6.01 6.63 7.94
N LEU A 141 -6.83 5.59 7.70
CA LEU A 141 -7.20 5.17 6.34
C LEU A 141 -8.28 6.07 5.73
N ASP A 142 -9.16 6.65 6.56
CA ASP A 142 -10.36 7.42 6.17
C ASP A 142 -10.18 8.94 6.21
N ASP A 143 -8.97 9.45 5.95
CA ASP A 143 -8.62 10.89 5.87
C ASP A 143 -8.17 11.58 7.18
N ALA A 144 -7.90 10.88 8.30
CA ALA A 144 -7.30 11.52 9.48
C ALA A 144 -5.83 11.97 9.27
N ILE A 145 -5.25 11.68 8.11
CA ILE A 145 -3.93 12.15 7.68
C ILE A 145 -4.09 13.42 6.84
N ASN A 146 -3.55 14.56 7.31
CA ASN A 146 -3.48 15.77 6.49
C ASN A 146 -2.38 15.65 5.43
N VAL A 147 -2.71 15.00 4.31
CA VAL A 147 -1.77 14.79 3.20
C VAL A 147 -1.34 16.12 2.55
N GLY A 148 -2.12 17.19 2.69
CA GLY A 148 -1.73 18.52 2.22
C GLY A 148 -0.58 19.16 3.00
N ASN A 149 -0.23 18.62 4.17
CA ASN A 149 0.89 19.09 4.98
C ASN A 149 2.22 18.85 4.25
N GLU A 150 3.07 19.88 4.17
CA GLU A 150 4.41 19.80 3.58
C GLU A 150 5.39 18.97 4.43
N TYR A 151 5.10 18.79 5.72
CA TYR A 151 5.88 17.99 6.66
C TYR A 151 5.25 16.61 6.95
N LEU A 152 4.39 16.13 6.07
CA LEU A 152 3.64 14.87 6.25
C LEU A 152 4.55 13.67 6.53
N TYR A 153 5.62 13.57 5.76
CA TYR A 153 6.61 12.52 5.85
C TYR A 153 7.94 13.16 5.48
N LEU A 154 8.94 13.08 6.35
CA LEU A 154 10.25 13.63 6.08
C LEU A 154 11.19 12.45 5.84
N TYR A 155 11.66 12.30 4.61
CA TYR A 155 12.84 11.48 4.40
C TYR A 155 14.03 12.26 4.96
N PRO A 156 14.83 11.67 5.88
CA PRO A 156 16.06 12.31 6.28
C PRO A 156 16.93 12.49 5.03
N ASP A 157 17.35 13.74 4.78
CA ASP A 157 18.34 14.04 3.75
C ASP A 157 19.52 13.08 3.94
N ARG A 158 19.82 12.28 2.92
CA ARG A 158 21.04 11.48 2.96
C ARG A 158 22.21 12.47 2.95
N PRO A 159 23.15 12.36 3.91
CA PRO A 159 24.34 13.21 3.93
C PRO A 159 25.19 13.02 2.68
#